data_AF-A0A357D201-F1
#
_entry.id   AF-A0A357D201-F1
#
_cell.length_a   1.000
_cell.length_b   1.000
_cell.length_c   1.000
_cell.angle_alpha   90.00
_cell.angle_beta   90.00
_cell.angle_gamma   90.00
#
_symmetry.space_group_name_H-M   'P 1'
#
loop_
_entity.id
_entity.type
_entity.pdbx_description
1 polymer ?
#
loop_
_entity_poly.entity_id
_entity_poly.type
_entity_poly.pdbx_seq_one_letter_code
_entity_poly.pdbx_strand_id
1 'polypeptide(L)'
;MMDKKQELFLLYQYQEARRQLATCEEELTDPDRQKAISVLKGQVQEALNEVERLRKECGRLKMANHRLEDECRDYEVQLRQLDTNLYGGNISAPKELEQLQRRIAEYQKAKADREEAVLSQLYLLEAKEKELVLAQKKGDELQGQL
;
A
#
# COMPACT_ATOMS: atom_id res chain seq x y z
N MET A 1 -20.66 -33.50 59.10
CA MET A 1 -21.93 -32.88 58.65
C MET A 1 -21.61 -31.42 58.41
N MET A 2 -21.75 -30.92 57.18
CA MET A 2 -21.62 -29.49 56.92
C MET A 2 -22.70 -28.75 57.71
N ASP A 3 -22.36 -27.58 58.25
CA ASP A 3 -23.31 -26.74 58.98
C ASP A 3 -24.37 -26.24 57.98
N LYS A 4 -25.67 -26.34 58.32
CA LYS A 4 -26.78 -25.96 57.43
C LYS A 4 -26.65 -24.54 56.89
N LYS A 5 -25.98 -23.65 57.66
CA LYS A 5 -25.67 -22.27 57.21
C LYS A 5 -24.66 -22.22 56.07
N GLN A 6 -23.66 -23.10 56.04
CA GLN A 6 -22.68 -23.18 54.96
C GLN A 6 -23.32 -23.71 53.67
N GLU A 7 -24.20 -24.70 53.76
CA GLU A 7 -24.94 -25.22 52.59
C GLU A 7 -25.86 -24.15 51.98
N LEU A 8 -26.57 -23.38 52.82
CA LEU A 8 -27.40 -22.25 52.39
C LEU A 8 -26.58 -21.15 51.70
N PHE A 9 -25.40 -20.84 52.22
CA PHE A 9 -24.51 -19.84 51.63
C PHE A 9 -23.99 -20.27 50.25
N LEU A 10 -23.54 -21.52 50.11
CA LEU A 10 -23.09 -22.08 48.83
C LEU A 10 -24.22 -22.12 47.80
N LEU A 11 -25.44 -22.46 48.23
CA LEU A 11 -26.61 -22.47 47.36
C LEU A 11 -26.93 -21.06 46.82
N TYR A 12 -26.82 -20.04 47.68
CA TYR A 12 -27.02 -18.65 47.29
C TYR A 12 -25.97 -18.18 46.27
N GLN A 13 -24.69 -18.45 46.53
CA GLN A 13 -23.61 -18.12 45.59
C GLN A 13 -23.79 -18.80 44.22
N TYR A 14 -24.21 -20.07 44.22
CA TYR A 14 -24.51 -20.79 42.99
C TYR A 14 -25.68 -20.16 42.22
N GLN A 15 -26.73 -19.73 42.90
CA GLN A 15 -27.88 -19.06 42.27
C GLN A 15 -27.50 -17.68 41.71
N GLU A 16 -26.67 -16.91 42.41
CA GLU A 16 -26.13 -15.65 41.89
C GLU A 16 -25.26 -15.86 40.66
N ALA A 17 -24.31 -16.80 40.72
CA ALA A 17 -23.46 -17.13 39.59
C ALA A 17 -24.29 -17.58 38.38
N ARG A 18 -25.35 -18.37 38.60
CA ARG A 18 -26.25 -18.82 37.54
C ARG A 18 -27.09 -17.69 36.95
N ARG A 19 -27.51 -16.72 37.75
CA ARG A 19 -28.19 -15.49 37.25
C ARG A 19 -27.24 -14.66 36.39
N GLN A 20 -26.03 -14.41 36.87
CA GLN A 20 -25.01 -13.68 36.11
C GLN A 20 -24.72 -14.37 34.78
N LEU A 21 -24.60 -15.71 34.80
CA LEU A 21 -24.36 -16.50 33.59
C LEU A 21 -25.53 -16.39 32.59
N ALA A 22 -26.77 -16.47 33.06
CA ALA A 22 -27.95 -16.28 32.20
C ALA A 22 -28.01 -14.88 31.59
N THR A 23 -27.67 -13.83 32.35
CA THR A 23 -27.61 -12.45 31.83
C THR A 23 -26.50 -12.31 30.78
N CYS A 24 -25.33 -12.90 30.99
CA CYS A 24 -24.27 -12.93 29.99
C CYS A 24 -24.68 -13.70 28.72
N GLU A 25 -25.41 -14.81 28.86
CA GLU A 25 -25.92 -15.59 27.72
C GLU A 25 -26.96 -14.82 26.90
N GLU A 26 -27.88 -14.10 27.55
CA GLU A 26 -28.84 -13.20 26.89
C GLU A 26 -28.12 -12.06 26.16
N GLU A 27 -27.12 -11.45 26.79
CA GLU A 27 -26.31 -10.39 26.18
C GLU A 27 -25.47 -10.87 24.98
N LEU A 28 -25.07 -12.14 24.97
CA LEU A 28 -24.35 -12.77 23.85
C LEU A 28 -25.29 -13.17 22.71
N THR A 29 -26.52 -13.55 23.03
CA THR A 29 -27.55 -13.88 22.03
C THR A 29 -28.36 -12.69 21.55
N ASP A 30 -28.11 -11.48 22.09
CA ASP A 30 -28.71 -10.23 21.62
C ASP A 30 -28.48 -10.07 20.10
N PRO A 31 -29.54 -10.21 19.29
CA PRO A 31 -29.43 -10.21 17.83
C PRO A 31 -28.98 -8.85 17.30
N ASP A 32 -29.22 -7.75 18.03
CA ASP A 32 -28.82 -6.42 17.57
C ASP A 32 -27.32 -6.19 17.80
N ARG A 33 -26.75 -6.70 18.89
CA ARG A 33 -25.29 -6.75 19.08
C ARG A 33 -24.61 -7.65 18.05
N GLN A 34 -25.18 -8.83 17.77
CA GLN A 34 -24.63 -9.74 16.75
C GLN A 34 -24.65 -9.11 15.34
N LYS A 35 -25.72 -8.39 15.00
CA LYS A 35 -25.79 -7.60 13.75
C LYS A 35 -24.78 -6.47 13.72
N ALA A 36 -24.61 -5.73 14.81
CA ALA A 36 -23.62 -4.65 14.87
C ALA A 36 -22.19 -5.18 14.63
N ILE A 37 -21.83 -6.28 15.30
CA ILE A 37 -20.53 -6.95 15.13
C ILE A 37 -20.35 -7.47 13.69
N SER A 38 -21.39 -8.04 13.08
CA SER A 38 -21.29 -8.55 11.71
C SER A 38 -21.11 -7.42 10.68
N VAL A 39 -21.78 -6.29 10.88
CA VAL A 39 -21.60 -5.07 10.06
C VAL A 39 -20.18 -4.51 10.23
N LEU A 40 -19.69 -4.38 11.46
CA LEU A 40 -18.32 -3.94 11.75
C LEU A 40 -17.27 -4.87 11.10
N LYS A 41 -17.47 -6.19 11.17
CA LYS A 41 -16.60 -7.16 10.47
C LYS A 41 -16.62 -6.97 8.96
N GLY A 42 -17.79 -6.69 8.38
CA GLY A 42 -17.91 -6.37 6.96
C GLY A 42 -17.10 -5.13 6.59
N GLN A 43 -17.25 -4.05 7.37
CA GLN A 43 -16.53 -2.80 7.16
C GLN A 43 -15.00 -2.95 7.30
N VAL A 44 -14.53 -3.73 8.28
CA VAL A 44 -13.10 -4.04 8.42
C VAL A 44 -12.60 -4.82 7.20
N GLN A 45 -13.34 -5.82 6.73
CA GLN A 45 -12.94 -6.58 5.56
C GLN A 45 -12.88 -5.71 4.29
N GLU A 46 -13.84 -4.81 4.10
CA GLU A 46 -13.83 -3.84 3.00
C GLU A 46 -12.61 -2.91 3.08
N ALA A 47 -12.29 -2.40 4.27
CA ALA A 47 -11.11 -1.56 4.49
C ALA A 47 -9.80 -2.33 4.19
N LEU A 48 -9.69 -3.59 4.63
CA LEU A 48 -8.53 -4.44 4.34
C LEU A 48 -8.38 -4.68 2.82
N ASN A 49 -9.48 -4.97 2.13
CA ASN A 49 -9.46 -5.16 0.67
C ASN A 49 -9.01 -3.89 -0.06
N GLU A 50 -9.44 -2.72 0.40
CA GLU A 50 -9.03 -1.42 -0.15
C GLU A 50 -7.53 -1.16 0.07
N VAL A 51 -7.03 -1.44 1.27
CA VAL A 51 -5.59 -1.35 1.60
C VAL A 51 -4.76 -2.26 0.70
N GLU A 52 -5.20 -3.51 0.48
CA GLU A 52 -4.52 -4.43 -0.42
C GLU A 52 -4.52 -3.94 -1.87
N ARG A 53 -5.64 -3.38 -2.34
CA ARG A 53 -5.76 -2.81 -3.69
C ARG A 53 -4.75 -1.68 -3.88
N LEU A 54 -4.71 -0.72 -2.95
CA LEU A 54 -3.79 0.41 -2.97
C LEU A 54 -2.32 -0.04 -2.85
N ARG A 55 -2.03 -1.06 -2.04
CA ARG A 55 -0.68 -1.67 -1.97
C ARG A 55 -0.23 -2.25 -3.32
N LYS A 56 -1.11 -2.99 -4.00
CA LYS A 56 -0.82 -3.56 -5.32
C LYS A 56 -0.61 -2.47 -6.35
N GLU A 57 -1.40 -1.39 -6.32
CA GLU A 57 -1.25 -0.25 -7.22
C GLU A 57 0.08 0.48 -6.98
N CYS A 58 0.42 0.79 -5.73
CA CYS A 58 1.72 1.37 -5.38
C CYS A 58 2.89 0.48 -5.82
N GLY A 59 2.78 -0.84 -5.64
CA GLY A 59 3.79 -1.80 -6.10
C GLY A 59 3.98 -1.78 -7.61
N ARG A 60 2.89 -1.69 -8.38
CA ARG A 60 2.94 -1.55 -9.85
C ARG A 60 3.62 -0.25 -10.28
N LEU A 61 3.26 0.87 -9.65
CA LEU A 61 3.88 2.17 -9.94
C LEU A 61 5.38 2.17 -9.61
N LYS A 62 5.79 1.58 -8.49
CA LYS A 62 7.21 1.42 -8.13
C LYS A 62 7.98 0.61 -9.17
N MET A 63 7.43 -0.49 -9.64
CA MET A 63 8.06 -1.29 -10.70
C MET A 63 8.12 -0.54 -12.04
N ALA A 64 7.09 0.23 -12.39
CA ALA A 64 7.08 1.05 -13.59
C ALA A 64 8.15 2.15 -13.54
N ASN A 65 8.24 2.86 -12.41
CA ASN A 65 9.29 3.85 -12.18
C ASN A 65 10.69 3.24 -12.32
N HIS A 66 10.92 2.09 -11.70
CA HIS A 66 12.23 1.45 -11.76
C HIS A 66 12.65 1.10 -13.20
N ARG A 67 11.70 0.62 -14.02
CA ARG A 67 11.96 0.35 -15.44
C ARG A 67 12.30 1.62 -16.22
N LEU A 68 11.57 2.71 -15.98
CA LEU A 68 11.86 3.99 -16.63
C LEU A 68 13.22 4.56 -16.18
N GLU A 69 13.59 4.40 -14.91
CA GLU A 69 14.91 4.78 -14.41
C GLU A 69 16.04 3.98 -15.08
N ASP A 70 15.84 2.68 -15.28
CA ASP A 70 16.79 1.83 -16.00
C ASP A 70 16.90 2.24 -17.48
N GLU A 71 15.77 2.53 -18.15
CA GLU A 71 15.77 3.09 -19.51
C GLU A 71 16.55 4.42 -19.57
N CYS A 72 16.37 5.31 -18.59
CA CYS A 72 17.13 6.56 -18.49
C CYS A 72 18.63 6.30 -18.35
N ARG A 73 19.04 5.33 -17.53
CA ARG A 73 20.46 4.94 -17.39
C ARG A 73 21.03 4.40 -18.69
N ASP A 74 20.28 3.59 -19.42
CA ASP A 74 20.70 3.08 -20.73
C ASP A 74 20.93 4.22 -21.73
N TYR A 75 20.03 5.22 -21.74
CA TYR A 75 20.23 6.42 -22.56
C TYR A 75 21.46 7.23 -22.12
N GLU A 76 21.77 7.33 -20.82
CA GLU A 76 23.00 7.99 -20.36
C GLU A 76 24.26 7.27 -20.85
N VAL A 77 24.26 5.94 -20.82
CA VAL A 77 25.39 5.15 -21.31
C VAL A 77 25.56 5.35 -22.81
N GLN A 78 24.46 5.32 -23.58
CA GLN A 78 24.48 5.55 -25.03
C GLN A 78 24.96 6.97 -25.37
N LEU A 79 24.49 7.99 -24.63
CA LEU A 79 24.93 9.37 -24.81
C LEU A 79 26.42 9.53 -24.51
N ARG A 80 26.93 8.95 -23.41
CA ARG A 80 28.37 8.99 -23.09
C ARG A 80 29.22 8.34 -24.18
N GLN A 81 28.76 7.23 -24.76
CA GLN A 81 29.45 6.58 -25.89
C GLN A 81 29.47 7.48 -27.13
N LEU A 82 28.34 8.11 -27.45
CA LEU A 82 28.25 9.05 -28.57
C LEU A 82 29.12 10.29 -28.35
N ASP A 83 29.14 10.86 -27.14
CA ASP A 83 30.01 11.99 -26.80
C ASP A 83 31.49 11.61 -26.91
N THR A 84 31.85 10.41 -26.44
CA THR A 84 33.22 9.90 -26.60
C THR A 84 33.61 9.76 -28.07
N ASN A 85 32.69 9.31 -28.92
CA ASN A 85 32.92 9.23 -30.36
C ASN A 85 33.00 10.62 -31.02
N LEU A 86 32.19 11.58 -30.55
CA LEU A 86 32.16 12.95 -31.06
C LEU A 86 33.49 13.67 -30.80
N TYR A 87 34.04 13.52 -29.60
CA TYR A 87 35.23 14.23 -29.16
C TYR A 87 36.53 13.40 -29.24
N GLY A 88 36.43 12.10 -29.53
CA GLY A 88 37.57 11.18 -29.60
C GLY A 88 38.40 11.24 -30.88
N GLY A 89 38.09 12.16 -31.81
CA GLY A 89 38.87 12.35 -33.04
C GLY A 89 38.64 11.29 -34.13
N ASN A 90 37.63 10.42 -33.97
CA ASN A 90 37.31 9.34 -34.91
C ASN A 90 36.41 9.77 -36.09
N ILE A 91 36.02 11.05 -36.16
CA ILE A 91 35.11 11.56 -37.20
C ILE A 91 35.92 11.97 -38.43
N SER A 92 35.65 11.31 -39.55
CA SER A 92 36.41 11.49 -40.79
C SER A 92 35.72 12.44 -41.77
N ALA A 93 34.39 12.62 -41.64
CA ALA A 93 33.62 13.47 -42.55
C ALA A 93 32.61 14.41 -41.83
N PRO A 94 32.37 15.62 -42.36
CA PRO A 94 31.36 16.55 -41.81
C PRO A 94 29.94 15.95 -41.74
N LYS A 95 29.59 15.07 -42.67
CA LYS A 95 28.28 14.37 -42.67
C LYS A 95 28.14 13.40 -41.49
N GLU A 96 29.23 12.74 -41.09
CA GLU A 96 29.24 11.84 -39.93
C GLU A 96 29.04 12.64 -38.65
N LEU A 97 29.67 13.81 -38.55
CA LEU A 97 29.48 14.73 -37.43
C LEU A 97 28.01 15.16 -37.31
N GLU A 98 27.38 15.57 -38.41
CA GLU A 98 25.98 16.02 -38.42
C GLU A 98 25.01 14.90 -38.03
N GLN A 99 25.24 13.67 -38.53
CA GLN A 99 24.45 12.50 -38.15
C GLN A 99 24.59 12.18 -36.65
N LEU A 100 25.81 12.27 -36.11
CA LEU A 100 26.10 11.96 -34.72
C LEU A 100 25.47 13.02 -33.79
N GLN A 101 25.55 14.30 -34.15
CA GLN A 101 24.88 15.39 -33.45
C GLN A 101 23.35 15.26 -33.44
N ARG A 102 22.74 14.89 -34.58
CA ARG A 102 21.29 14.61 -34.64
C ARG A 102 20.91 13.47 -33.72
N ARG A 103 21.68 12.39 -33.72
CA ARG A 103 21.43 11.21 -32.88
C ARG A 103 21.59 11.53 -31.39
N ILE A 104 22.57 12.33 -31.00
CA ILE A 104 22.71 12.84 -29.63
C ILE A 104 21.47 13.66 -29.23
N ALA A 105 21.02 14.59 -30.07
CA ALA A 105 19.84 15.40 -29.79
C ALA A 105 18.56 14.54 -29.66
N GLU A 106 18.39 13.51 -30.49
CA GLU A 106 17.28 12.55 -30.40
C GLU A 106 17.31 11.79 -29.07
N TYR A 107 18.47 11.26 -28.65
CA TYR A 107 18.60 10.55 -27.39
C TYR A 107 18.45 11.47 -26.17
N GLN A 108 18.94 12.71 -26.22
CA GLN A 108 18.71 13.69 -25.17
C GLN A 108 17.23 14.02 -25.00
N LYS A 109 16.51 14.20 -26.12
CA LYS A 109 15.06 14.42 -26.08
C LYS A 109 14.32 13.20 -25.53
N ALA A 110 14.63 12.00 -26.02
CA ALA A 110 14.02 10.77 -25.54
C ALA A 110 14.28 10.56 -24.05
N LYS A 111 15.48 10.87 -23.56
CA LYS A 111 15.81 10.82 -22.13
C LYS A 111 14.97 11.83 -21.34
N ALA A 112 14.88 13.08 -21.79
CA ALA A 112 14.10 14.11 -21.11
C ALA A 112 12.61 13.73 -21.01
N ASP A 113 12.03 13.20 -22.10
CA ASP A 113 10.64 12.72 -22.10
C ASP A 113 10.42 11.59 -21.07
N ARG A 114 11.42 10.72 -20.86
CA ARG A 114 11.38 9.64 -19.87
C ARG A 114 11.57 10.15 -18.44
N GLU A 115 12.45 11.11 -18.23
CA GLU A 115 12.63 11.77 -16.93
C GLU A 115 11.34 12.49 -16.50
N GLU A 116 10.66 13.16 -17.43
CA GLU A 116 9.35 13.78 -17.17
C GLU A 116 8.29 12.73 -16.83
N ALA A 117 8.29 11.59 -17.54
CA ALA A 117 7.40 10.47 -17.23
C ALA A 117 7.66 9.92 -15.81
N VAL A 118 8.93 9.74 -15.41
CA VAL A 118 9.31 9.31 -14.05
C VAL A 118 8.79 10.31 -13.01
N LEU A 119 9.01 11.61 -13.22
CA LEU A 119 8.53 12.65 -12.30
C LEU A 119 7.00 12.60 -12.15
N SER A 120 6.27 12.50 -13.26
CA SER A 120 4.81 12.40 -13.23
C SER A 120 4.32 11.17 -12.46
N GLN A 121 4.98 10.02 -12.63
CA GLN A 121 4.63 8.78 -11.94
C GLN A 121 5.01 8.82 -10.46
N LEU A 122 6.09 9.52 -10.08
CA LEU A 122 6.45 9.74 -8.68
C LEU A 122 5.40 10.58 -7.96
N TYR A 123 4.85 11.63 -8.60
CA TYR A 123 3.74 12.40 -8.03
C TYR A 123 2.48 11.55 -7.81
N LEU A 124 2.14 10.70 -8.79
CA LEU A 124 1.03 9.76 -8.66
C LEU A 124 1.27 8.75 -7.54
N LEU A 125 2.49 8.22 -7.43
CA LEU A 125 2.87 7.30 -6.36
C LEU A 125 2.74 7.97 -4.99
N GLU A 126 3.21 9.20 -4.83
CA GLU A 126 3.10 9.95 -3.57
C GLU A 126 1.63 10.14 -3.16
N ALA A 127 0.76 10.48 -4.12
CA ALA A 127 -0.67 10.60 -3.87
C ALA A 127 -1.28 9.26 -3.41
N LYS A 128 -0.92 8.15 -4.07
CA LYS A 128 -1.40 6.81 -3.73
C LYS A 128 -0.85 6.30 -2.39
N GLU A 129 0.37 6.64 -2.03
CA GLU A 129 0.92 6.30 -0.73
C GLU A 129 0.22 7.06 0.41
N LYS A 130 -0.16 8.33 0.18
CA LYS A 130 -1.00 9.09 1.13
C LYS A 130 -2.38 8.46 1.28
N GLU A 131 -3.04 8.10 0.18
CA GLU A 131 -4.31 7.36 0.20
C GLU A 131 -4.19 6.05 0.99
N LEU A 132 -3.11 5.30 0.77
CA LEU A 132 -2.83 4.04 1.47
C LEU A 132 -2.69 4.23 2.98
N VAL A 133 -1.97 5.26 3.43
CA VAL A 133 -1.79 5.56 4.85
C VAL A 133 -3.14 5.93 5.50
N LEU A 134 -3.97 6.72 4.82
CA LEU A 134 -5.30 7.07 5.31
C LEU A 134 -6.22 5.84 5.40
N ALA A 135 -6.18 4.97 4.39
CA ALA A 135 -6.94 3.73 4.39
C ALA A 135 -6.51 2.78 5.52
N GLN A 136 -5.20 2.69 5.79
CA GLN A 136 -4.67 1.90 6.91
C GLN A 136 -5.15 2.42 8.25
N LYS A 137 -5.04 3.73 8.50
CA LYS A 137 -5.53 4.35 9.75
C LYS A 137 -7.02 4.07 9.98
N LYS A 138 -7.84 4.23 8.92
CA LYS A 138 -9.27 3.92 8.99
C LYS A 138 -9.53 2.44 9.29
N GLY A 139 -8.73 1.55 8.70
CA GLY A 139 -8.80 0.11 8.99
C GLY A 139 -8.47 -0.20 10.45
N ASP A 140 -7.41 0.40 10.99
CA ASP A 140 -6.98 0.22 12.38
C ASP A 140 -8.03 0.76 13.37
N GLU A 141 -8.65 1.90 13.06
CA GLU A 141 -9.76 2.46 13.85
C GLU A 141 -10.97 1.53 13.88
N LEU A 142 -11.37 0.99 12.72
CA LEU A 142 -12.49 0.03 12.64
C LEU A 142 -12.16 -1.29 13.34
N GLN A 143 -10.91 -1.73 13.29
CA GLN A 143 -10.47 -2.94 13.97
C GLN A 143 -10.41 -2.75 15.50
N GLY A 144 -10.07 -1.55 15.99
CA GLY A 144 -10.10 -1.24 17.42
C GLY A 144 -11.53 -1.09 17.99
N GLN A 145 -12.53 -0.90 17.14
CA GLN A 145 -13.95 -0.87 17.52
C GLN A 145 -14.59 -2.26 17.60
N LEU A 146 -13.85 -3.30 17.18
CA LEU A 146 -14.29 -4.69 17.08
C LEU A 146 -13.82 -5.51 18.29
#